data_AF-A0A425DMX7-F1
#
_entry.id   AF-A0A425DMX7-F1
#
_cell.length_a   1.000
_cell.length_b   1.000
_cell.length_c   1.000
_cell.angle_alpha   90.00
_cell.angle_beta   90.00
_cell.angle_gamma   90.00
#
_symmetry.space_group_name_H-M   'P 1'
#
loop_
_entity.id
_entity.type
_entity.pdbx_description
1 polymer ?
#
loop_
_entity_poly.entity_id
_entity_poly.type
_entity_poly.pdbx_seq_one_letter_code
_entity_poly.pdbx_strand_id
1 'polypeptide(L)'
;MEWVWRGEYYPATKTEFDHLQTQLSYEVVGNIPYAQLPQDKRTSMLTDRVKHYCNTVYKKNTVTDTETRTSTVYLYVVSREIMCDAGCVSLEYPCVMLNAAVQENFTNHQYQEVTAGQKYQMRSECSIFFELDGPYKCMVVPASTEEGKLLKKRYAVFNFSNKLTELKGFELKRRGELELIKAFQSQVFPCFLEGKTLAECYAAVGDCANR
;
A
#
# COMPACT_ATOMS: atom_id res chain seq x y z
N MET A 1 -4.59 12.92 17.36
CA MET A 1 -4.63 12.49 15.94
C MET A 1 -5.42 11.21 15.85
N GLU A 2 -6.35 11.13 14.90
CA GLU A 2 -7.13 9.92 14.64
C GLU A 2 -6.34 8.96 13.73
N TRP A 3 -6.49 7.66 13.97
CA TRP A 3 -5.96 6.61 13.13
C TRP A 3 -6.94 5.44 13.09
N VAL A 4 -6.96 4.71 11.98
CA VAL A 4 -7.84 3.54 11.84
C VAL A 4 -7.03 2.29 12.16
N TRP A 5 -7.42 1.60 13.23
CA TRP A 5 -6.96 0.24 13.51
C TRP A 5 -7.69 -0.73 12.59
N ARG A 6 -6.95 -1.68 11.98
CA ARG A 6 -7.52 -2.79 11.21
C ARG A 6 -6.96 -4.09 11.76
N GLY A 7 -7.81 -4.90 12.38
CA GLY A 7 -7.45 -6.22 12.90
C GLY A 7 -7.98 -7.33 12.02
N GLU A 8 -7.16 -8.35 11.78
CA GLU A 8 -7.62 -9.64 11.26
C GLU A 8 -7.46 -10.68 12.37
N TYR A 9 -8.58 -11.24 12.84
CA TYR A 9 -8.59 -12.17 13.97
C TYR A 9 -9.54 -13.35 13.73
N TYR A 10 -9.36 -14.42 14.50
CA TYR A 10 -10.25 -15.58 14.46
C TYR A 10 -11.59 -15.26 15.14
N PRO A 11 -12.74 -15.62 14.55
CA PRO A 11 -14.06 -15.33 15.14
C PRO A 11 -14.35 -16.05 16.46
N ALA A 12 -13.53 -17.04 16.85
CA ALA A 12 -13.72 -17.79 18.08
C ALA A 12 -13.60 -16.91 19.33
N THR A 13 -14.55 -17.08 20.25
CA THR A 13 -14.55 -16.42 21.56
C THR A 13 -13.44 -16.97 22.46
N LYS A 14 -13.12 -16.23 23.53
CA LYS A 14 -12.10 -16.66 24.51
C LYS A 14 -12.41 -18.04 25.11
N THR A 15 -13.68 -18.31 25.42
CA THR A 15 -14.12 -19.59 26.00
C THR A 15 -13.93 -20.75 25.03
N GLU A 16 -14.26 -20.57 23.75
CA GLU A 16 -14.05 -21.59 22.72
C GLU A 16 -12.56 -21.83 22.49
N PHE A 17 -11.75 -20.76 22.48
CA PHE A 17 -10.30 -20.87 22.40
C PHE A 17 -9.70 -21.66 23.57
N ASP A 18 -10.12 -21.37 24.80
CA ASP A 18 -9.63 -22.05 26.00
C ASP A 18 -10.04 -23.53 26.00
N HIS A 19 -11.22 -23.85 25.48
CA HIS A 19 -11.66 -25.23 25.28
C HIS A 19 -10.77 -25.96 24.26
N LEU A 20 -10.49 -25.34 23.11
CA LEU A 20 -9.61 -25.91 22.09
C LEU A 20 -8.18 -26.10 22.63
N GLN A 21 -7.68 -25.15 23.41
CA GLN A 21 -6.37 -25.25 24.04
C GLN A 21 -6.32 -26.42 25.04
N THR A 22 -7.40 -26.59 25.83
CA THR A 22 -7.52 -27.70 26.78
C THR A 22 -7.56 -29.04 26.05
N GLN A 23 -8.35 -29.16 24.97
CA GLN A 23 -8.37 -30.36 24.14
C GLN A 23 -6.98 -30.71 23.60
N LEU A 24 -6.26 -29.71 23.08
CA LEU A 24 -4.91 -29.89 22.53
C LEU A 24 -3.89 -30.31 23.61
N SER A 25 -4.09 -29.88 24.85
CA SER A 25 -3.17 -30.20 25.96
C SER A 25 -3.14 -31.69 26.32
N TYR A 26 -4.21 -32.42 26.03
CA TYR A 26 -4.30 -33.87 26.25
C TYR A 26 -3.76 -34.69 25.07
N GLU A 27 -3.43 -34.06 23.94
CA GLU A 27 -2.91 -34.75 22.77
C GLU A 27 -1.42 -35.07 22.90
N VAL A 28 -1.04 -36.20 22.30
CA VAL A 28 0.34 -36.68 22.28
C VAL A 28 0.77 -36.80 20.82
N VAL A 29 1.86 -36.13 20.45
CA VAL A 29 2.40 -36.15 19.09
C VAL A 29 3.71 -36.90 19.11
N GLY A 30 3.75 -38.09 18.49
CA GLY A 30 4.97 -38.89 18.44
C GLY A 30 5.51 -39.28 19.82
N ASN A 31 4.59 -39.62 20.74
CA ASN A 31 4.88 -39.98 22.13
C ASN A 31 5.37 -38.83 23.04
N ILE A 32 5.34 -37.59 22.56
CA ILE A 32 5.66 -36.39 23.35
C ILE A 32 4.34 -35.65 23.65
N PRO A 33 4.01 -35.39 24.92
CA PRO A 33 2.84 -34.59 25.28
C PRO A 33 2.92 -33.18 24.70
N TYR A 34 1.78 -32.61 24.30
CA TYR A 34 1.71 -31.26 23.73
C TYR A 34 2.45 -30.20 24.56
N ALA A 35 2.39 -30.28 25.89
CA ALA A 35 3.04 -29.34 26.80
C ALA A 35 4.57 -29.28 26.64
N GLN A 36 5.20 -30.40 26.26
CA GLN A 36 6.66 -30.55 26.12
C GLN A 36 7.17 -30.24 24.70
N LEU A 37 6.27 -29.92 23.76
CA LEU A 37 6.65 -29.57 22.40
C LEU A 37 7.31 -28.17 22.34
N PRO A 38 8.20 -27.93 21.36
CA PRO A 38 8.73 -26.60 21.07
C PRO A 38 7.61 -25.57 20.85
N GLN A 39 7.83 -24.33 21.29
CA GLN A 39 6.83 -23.26 21.24
C GLN A 39 6.30 -23.00 19.82
N ASP A 40 7.14 -23.09 18.80
CA ASP A 40 6.73 -22.92 17.40
C ASP A 40 5.75 -24.01 16.95
N LYS A 41 6.03 -25.28 17.30
CA LYS A 41 5.14 -26.40 16.98
C LYS A 41 3.81 -26.30 17.72
N ARG A 42 3.85 -25.93 19.01
CA ARG A 42 2.63 -25.68 19.81
C ARG A 42 1.78 -24.59 19.17
N THR A 43 2.40 -23.47 18.82
CA THR A 43 1.70 -22.33 18.20
C THR A 43 1.12 -22.70 16.84
N SER A 44 1.84 -23.45 16.01
CA SER A 44 1.33 -23.94 14.72
C SER A 44 0.11 -24.83 14.91
N MET A 45 0.21 -25.86 15.76
CA MET A 45 -0.89 -26.78 16.01
C MET A 45 -2.13 -26.08 16.57
N LEU A 46 -1.94 -25.15 17.51
CA LEU A 46 -3.03 -24.35 18.06
C LEU A 46 -3.68 -23.47 17.00
N THR A 47 -2.87 -22.83 16.16
CA THR A 47 -3.36 -21.99 15.06
C THR A 47 -4.16 -22.82 14.05
N ASP A 48 -3.66 -23.98 13.67
CA ASP A 48 -4.35 -24.90 12.75
C ASP A 48 -5.67 -25.41 13.35
N ARG A 49 -5.69 -25.71 14.65
CA ARG A 49 -6.87 -26.16 15.37
C ARG A 49 -7.95 -25.07 15.41
N VAL A 50 -7.57 -23.86 15.78
CA VAL A 50 -8.49 -22.70 15.81
C VAL A 50 -8.99 -22.38 14.41
N LYS A 51 -8.12 -22.42 13.40
CA LYS A 51 -8.51 -22.20 12.00
C LYS A 51 -9.52 -23.24 11.52
N HIS A 52 -9.29 -24.52 11.81
CA HIS A 52 -10.21 -25.60 11.46
C HIS A 52 -11.57 -25.45 12.16
N TYR A 53 -11.56 -25.14 13.46
CA TYR A 53 -12.76 -24.86 14.23
C TYR A 53 -13.55 -23.68 13.62
N CYS A 54 -12.86 -22.58 13.33
CA CYS A 54 -13.51 -21.38 12.78
C CYS A 54 -14.13 -21.64 11.40
N ASN A 55 -13.43 -22.39 10.55
CA ASN A 55 -13.97 -22.77 9.25
C ASN A 55 -15.17 -23.72 9.37
N THR A 56 -15.19 -24.57 10.39
CA THR A 56 -16.28 -25.52 10.61
C THR A 56 -17.53 -24.86 11.17
N VAL A 57 -17.38 -24.05 12.23
CA VAL A 57 -18.48 -23.42 12.97
C VAL A 57 -18.94 -22.11 12.31
N TYR A 58 -18.02 -21.22 11.99
CA TYR A 58 -18.34 -19.89 11.44
C TYR A 58 -18.26 -19.79 9.91
N LYS A 59 -17.83 -20.87 9.23
CA LYS A 59 -17.61 -20.91 7.76
C LYS A 59 -16.65 -19.83 7.24
N LYS A 60 -15.81 -19.29 8.13
CA LYS A 60 -14.84 -18.23 7.84
C LYS A 60 -13.59 -18.43 8.70
N ASN A 61 -12.42 -18.21 8.12
CA ASN A 61 -11.14 -18.35 8.84
C ASN A 61 -10.84 -17.13 9.71
N THR A 62 -10.99 -15.93 9.16
CA THR A 62 -10.70 -14.69 9.85
C THR A 62 -11.82 -13.69 9.61
N VAL A 63 -11.99 -12.79 10.57
CA VAL A 63 -12.83 -11.60 10.46
C VAL A 63 -11.91 -10.40 10.44
N THR A 64 -12.17 -9.49 9.51
CA THR A 64 -11.52 -8.18 9.48
C THR A 64 -12.44 -7.18 10.15
N ASP A 65 -11.90 -6.42 11.09
CA ASP A 65 -12.62 -5.31 11.72
C ASP A 65 -11.78 -4.04 11.63
N THR A 66 -12.46 -2.89 11.60
CA THR A 66 -11.83 -1.58 11.50
C THR A 66 -12.41 -0.64 12.54
N GLU A 67 -11.56 -0.07 13.38
CA GLU A 67 -11.94 0.84 14.45
C GLU A 67 -11.16 2.15 14.34
N THR A 68 -11.85 3.29 14.45
CA THR A 68 -11.17 4.58 14.59
C THR A 68 -10.72 4.77 16.03
N ARG A 69 -9.43 5.05 16.23
CA ARG A 69 -8.80 5.28 17.53
C ARG A 69 -8.10 6.64 17.54
N THR A 70 -7.92 7.18 18.73
CA THR A 70 -7.25 8.48 18.95
C THR A 70 -5.94 8.29 19.68
N SER A 71 -4.91 9.00 19.23
CA SER A 71 -3.62 9.09 19.92
C SER A 71 -3.28 10.53 20.28
N THR A 72 -2.74 10.72 21.48
CA THR A 72 -2.15 11.99 21.93
C THR A 72 -0.69 12.04 21.50
N VAL A 73 -0.31 13.08 20.76
CA VAL A 73 1.06 13.27 20.28
C VAL A 73 1.70 14.38 21.11
N TYR A 74 2.72 14.05 21.91
CA TYR A 74 3.56 15.02 22.59
C TYR A 74 4.72 15.39 21.65
N LEU A 75 4.80 16.66 21.25
CA LEU A 75 5.81 17.14 20.31
C LEU A 75 6.98 17.76 21.08
N TYR A 76 8.11 17.07 21.09
CA TYR A 76 9.41 17.62 21.50
C TYR A 76 10.38 17.36 20.35
N VAL A 77 10.70 18.40 19.58
CA VAL A 77 11.61 18.27 18.43
C VAL A 77 12.81 19.17 18.62
N VAL A 78 14.00 18.58 18.44
CA VAL A 78 15.26 19.30 18.29
C VAL A 78 15.37 19.67 16.81
N SER A 79 15.28 20.96 16.50
CA SER A 79 15.31 21.48 15.14
C SER A 79 16.69 21.30 14.49
N ARG A 80 16.68 20.98 13.19
CA ARG A 80 17.82 21.16 12.28
C ARG A 80 17.40 22.16 11.21
N GLU A 81 18.29 23.10 10.91
CA GLU A 81 18.08 24.13 9.89
C GLU A 81 18.01 23.48 8.50
N ILE A 82 17.00 23.87 7.71
CA ILE A 82 16.90 23.58 6.28
C ILE A 82 17.20 24.90 5.56
N MET A 83 18.28 24.93 4.79
CA MET A 83 18.63 26.06 3.94
C MET A 83 17.67 26.11 2.73
N CYS A 84 17.09 27.28 2.47
CA CYS A 84 16.33 27.54 1.25
C CYS A 84 17.24 28.23 0.22
N ASP A 85 17.46 27.60 -0.93
CA ASP A 85 18.13 28.24 -2.06
C ASP A 85 17.16 29.13 -2.85
N ALA A 86 17.57 30.37 -3.09
CA ALA A 86 16.81 31.35 -3.85
C ALA A 86 16.98 31.11 -5.36
N GLY A 87 15.93 30.61 -6.01
CA GLY A 87 15.88 30.37 -7.46
C GLY A 87 14.60 30.90 -8.11
N CYS A 88 14.59 30.96 -9.45
CA CYS A 88 13.44 31.33 -10.26
C CYS A 88 12.22 30.44 -9.94
N VAL A 89 11.07 31.04 -9.64
CA VAL A 89 9.86 30.34 -9.17
C VAL A 89 8.99 29.96 -10.38
N SER A 90 8.89 28.66 -10.67
CA SER A 90 7.89 28.12 -11.60
C SER A 90 6.53 28.01 -10.90
N LEU A 91 5.51 28.67 -11.44
CA LEU A 91 4.14 28.60 -10.91
C LEU A 91 3.35 27.50 -11.62
N GLU A 92 3.17 26.38 -10.95
CA GLU A 92 2.32 25.30 -11.41
C GLU A 92 0.94 25.37 -10.73
N TYR A 93 -0.07 25.82 -11.46
CA TYR A 93 -1.39 26.14 -10.88
C TYR A 93 -2.02 24.98 -10.08
N PRO A 94 -2.10 23.72 -10.59
CA PRO A 94 -2.68 22.62 -9.82
C PRO A 94 -1.89 22.31 -8.54
N CYS A 95 -0.56 22.41 -8.62
CA CYS A 95 0.34 22.19 -7.49
C CYS A 95 0.10 23.22 -6.39
N VAL A 96 0.12 24.50 -6.76
CA VAL A 96 -0.04 25.63 -5.84
C VAL A 96 -1.43 25.61 -5.19
N MET A 97 -2.48 25.31 -5.97
CA MET A 97 -3.84 25.20 -5.46
C MET A 97 -3.97 24.11 -4.39
N LEU A 98 -3.41 22.92 -4.64
CA LEU A 98 -3.42 21.82 -3.67
C LEU A 98 -2.56 22.13 -2.44
N ASN A 99 -1.40 22.77 -2.63
CA ASN A 99 -0.52 23.17 -1.53
C ASN A 99 -1.18 24.22 -0.63
N ALA A 100 -1.91 25.18 -1.20
CA ALA A 100 -2.70 26.13 -0.43
C ALA A 100 -3.79 25.43 0.40
N ALA A 101 -4.55 24.51 -0.21
CA ALA A 101 -5.57 23.74 0.49
C ALA A 101 -4.99 22.84 1.59
N VAL A 102 -3.80 22.27 1.39
CA VAL A 102 -3.11 21.46 2.41
C VAL A 102 -2.69 22.34 3.58
N GLN A 103 -2.12 23.50 3.33
CA GLN A 103 -1.75 24.43 4.39
C GLN A 103 -2.98 24.90 5.17
N GLU A 104 -4.11 25.15 4.52
CA GLU A 104 -5.32 25.55 5.23
C GLU A 104 -5.88 24.45 6.15
N ASN A 105 -5.90 23.19 5.68
CA ASN A 105 -6.58 22.09 6.37
C ASN A 105 -5.69 21.26 7.30
N PHE A 106 -4.37 21.23 7.06
CA PHE A 106 -3.44 20.30 7.72
C PHE A 106 -2.24 20.99 8.39
N THR A 107 -2.24 22.32 8.52
CA THR A 107 -1.21 23.01 9.29
C THR A 107 -1.30 22.66 10.76
N ASN A 108 -0.16 22.26 11.33
CA ASN A 108 -0.06 22.05 12.76
C ASN A 108 0.25 23.38 13.47
N HIS A 109 -0.76 23.98 14.09
CA HIS A 109 -0.63 25.22 14.87
C HIS A 109 -0.04 25.01 16.29
N GLN A 110 0.21 23.76 16.68
CA GLN A 110 0.69 23.38 18.02
C GLN A 110 2.16 22.96 18.05
N TYR A 111 2.91 23.19 16.97
CA TYR A 111 4.31 22.77 16.87
C TYR A 111 5.18 23.55 17.87
N GLN A 112 5.97 22.86 18.70
CA GLN A 112 6.81 23.49 19.72
C GLN A 112 8.29 23.30 19.42
N GLU A 113 9.07 24.36 19.58
CA GLU A 113 10.51 24.36 19.43
C GLU A 113 11.19 24.89 20.70
N VAL A 114 12.34 24.31 21.05
CA VAL A 114 13.12 24.74 22.21
C VAL A 114 14.01 25.91 21.81
N THR A 115 13.73 27.09 22.33
CA THR A 115 14.61 28.24 22.23
C THR A 115 15.79 28.10 23.19
N ALA A 116 16.93 28.72 22.86
CA ALA A 116 18.11 28.81 23.73
C ALA A 116 17.69 29.25 25.15
N GLY A 117 17.82 28.34 26.12
CA GLY A 117 17.36 28.54 27.50
C GLY A 117 16.17 27.67 27.95
N GLN A 118 15.90 26.52 27.30
CA GLN A 118 14.86 25.55 27.69
C GLN A 118 13.43 26.10 27.72
N LYS A 119 13.17 27.19 26.99
CA LYS A 119 11.82 27.74 26.80
C LYS A 119 11.21 27.14 25.54
N TYR A 120 9.94 26.76 25.60
CA TYR A 120 9.19 26.26 24.45
C TYR A 120 8.46 27.42 23.78
N GLN A 121 8.66 27.58 22.47
CA GLN A 121 7.90 28.50 21.65
C GLN A 121 7.00 27.71 20.70
N MET A 122 5.72 28.07 20.64
CA MET A 122 4.78 27.50 19.68
C MET A 122 4.88 28.23 18.34
N ARG A 123 4.83 27.48 17.25
CA ARG A 123 4.75 27.98 15.87
C ARG A 123 3.78 27.15 15.05
N SER A 124 3.26 27.74 13.98
CA SER A 124 2.47 27.01 12.97
C SER A 124 3.41 26.43 11.93
N GLU A 125 3.34 25.12 11.70
CA GLU A 125 4.23 24.39 10.79
C GLU A 125 3.42 23.52 9.83
N CYS A 126 3.75 23.58 8.54
CA CYS A 126 3.25 22.66 7.52
C CYS A 126 4.32 22.44 6.44
N SER A 127 4.98 21.28 6.48
CA SER A 127 6.02 20.89 5.51
C SER A 127 5.51 19.92 4.44
N ILE A 128 4.19 19.78 4.30
CA ILE A 128 3.56 18.90 3.31
C ILE A 128 3.34 19.70 2.02
N PHE A 129 3.99 19.25 0.95
CA PHE A 129 3.87 19.83 -0.37
C PHE A 129 3.63 18.73 -1.41
N PHE A 130 2.71 18.97 -2.32
CA PHE A 130 2.61 18.29 -3.58
C PHE A 130 3.70 18.81 -4.53
N GLU A 131 4.15 17.91 -5.38
CA GLU A 131 4.97 18.18 -6.56
C GLU A 131 4.22 17.64 -7.78
N LEU A 132 4.34 18.30 -8.93
CA LEU A 132 3.86 17.73 -10.18
C LEU A 132 4.98 16.96 -10.85
N ASP A 133 4.64 15.75 -11.30
CA ASP A 133 5.48 14.95 -12.14
C ASP A 133 4.79 14.78 -13.50
N GLY A 134 5.34 15.42 -14.53
CA GLY A 134 4.75 15.50 -15.87
C GLY A 134 5.07 16.82 -16.58
N PRO A 135 4.52 17.07 -17.78
CA PRO A 135 3.46 16.31 -18.44
C PRO A 135 3.94 14.97 -19.05
N TYR A 136 3.02 14.03 -19.18
CA TYR A 136 3.26 12.73 -19.81
C TYR A 136 2.53 12.61 -21.15
N LYS A 137 3.09 11.80 -22.07
CA LYS A 137 2.52 11.61 -23.41
C LYS A 137 1.36 10.62 -23.40
N CYS A 138 1.53 9.50 -22.69
CA CYS A 138 0.56 8.41 -22.69
C CYS A 138 0.61 7.66 -21.35
N MET A 139 -0.55 7.21 -20.89
CA MET A 139 -0.70 6.32 -19.74
C MET A 139 -1.62 5.17 -20.12
N VAL A 140 -1.19 3.94 -19.84
CA VAL A 140 -1.95 2.72 -20.11
C VAL A 140 -2.35 2.08 -18.78
N VAL A 141 -3.65 1.84 -18.60
CA VAL A 141 -4.22 1.22 -17.40
C VAL A 141 -5.02 -0.02 -17.82
N PRO A 142 -4.68 -1.22 -17.31
CA PRO A 142 -5.39 -2.45 -17.67
C PRO A 142 -6.71 -2.56 -16.90
N ALA A 143 -7.72 -3.14 -17.56
CA ALA A 143 -8.99 -3.51 -16.93
C ALA A 143 -8.92 -4.91 -16.29
N SER A 144 -9.79 -5.17 -15.31
CA SER A 144 -9.96 -6.52 -14.76
C SER A 144 -10.79 -7.40 -15.70
N THR A 145 -10.62 -8.71 -15.58
CA THR A 145 -11.46 -9.71 -16.24
C THR A 145 -12.82 -9.88 -15.54
N GLU A 146 -12.91 -9.51 -14.26
CA GLU A 146 -14.15 -9.57 -13.48
C GLU A 146 -14.91 -8.25 -13.57
N GLU A 147 -16.21 -8.32 -13.84
CA GLU A 147 -17.08 -7.14 -13.88
C GLU A 147 -17.10 -6.43 -12.52
N GLY A 148 -17.00 -5.10 -12.54
CA GLY A 148 -17.01 -4.27 -11.33
C GLY A 148 -15.72 -4.30 -10.51
N LYS A 149 -14.68 -5.06 -10.93
CA LYS A 149 -13.39 -5.10 -10.26
C LYS A 149 -12.37 -4.23 -10.97
N LEU A 150 -11.68 -3.38 -10.21
CA LEU A 150 -10.60 -2.54 -10.73
C LEU A 150 -9.24 -3.12 -10.33
N LEU A 151 -8.32 -3.18 -11.29
CA LEU A 151 -6.93 -3.57 -11.03
C LEU A 151 -6.16 -2.39 -10.45
N LYS A 152 -5.92 -2.41 -9.14
CA LYS A 152 -5.11 -1.39 -8.48
C LYS A 152 -3.61 -1.61 -8.77
N LYS A 153 -2.85 -0.51 -8.76
CA LYS A 153 -1.37 -0.49 -8.84
C LYS A 153 -0.78 -1.10 -10.13
N ARG A 154 -1.53 -1.08 -11.24
CA ARG A 154 -1.05 -1.52 -12.56
C ARG A 154 -1.18 -0.38 -13.56
N TYR A 155 -0.06 0.16 -14.03
CA TYR A 155 -0.04 1.21 -15.05
C TYR A 155 1.34 1.33 -15.70
N ALA A 156 1.35 1.84 -16.93
CA ALA A 156 2.54 2.15 -17.70
C ALA A 156 2.45 3.60 -18.19
N VAL A 157 3.53 4.37 -18.07
CA VAL A 157 3.56 5.79 -18.42
C VAL A 157 4.73 6.08 -19.35
N PHE A 158 4.46 6.83 -20.41
CA PHE A 158 5.45 7.22 -21.42
C PHE A 158 5.68 8.72 -21.42
N ASN A 159 6.93 9.12 -21.59
CA ASN A 159 7.30 10.51 -21.82
C ASN A 159 7.12 10.93 -23.29
N PHE A 160 7.30 12.21 -23.57
CA PHE A 160 7.26 12.76 -24.94
C PHE A 160 8.40 12.27 -25.83
N SER A 161 9.49 11.74 -25.25
CA SER A 161 10.57 11.08 -25.98
C SER A 161 10.25 9.62 -26.37
N ASN A 162 8.99 9.17 -26.23
CA ASN A 162 8.52 7.81 -26.49
C ASN A 162 9.19 6.72 -25.61
N LYS A 163 9.79 7.12 -24.49
CA LYS A 163 10.42 6.22 -23.54
C LYS A 163 9.44 5.90 -22.40
N LEU A 164 9.44 4.64 -21.98
CA LEU A 164 8.73 4.19 -20.79
C LEU A 164 9.42 4.78 -19.55
N THR A 165 8.76 5.69 -18.85
CA THR A 165 9.28 6.35 -17.64
C THR A 165 8.89 5.57 -16.39
N GLU A 166 7.64 5.14 -16.31
CA GLU A 166 7.12 4.44 -15.15
C GLU A 166 6.36 3.18 -15.55
N LEU A 167 6.63 2.10 -14.84
CA LEU A 167 5.94 0.82 -14.99
C LEU A 167 5.70 0.22 -13.62
N LYS A 168 4.43 0.06 -13.26
CA LYS A 168 4.03 -0.50 -11.97
C LYS A 168 3.11 -1.69 -12.16
N GLY A 169 3.31 -2.70 -11.32
CA GLY A 169 2.40 -3.83 -11.16
C GLY A 169 2.48 -4.92 -12.23
N PHE A 170 3.09 -4.66 -13.38
CA PHE A 170 3.26 -5.61 -14.48
C PHE A 170 4.38 -6.64 -14.23
N GLU A 171 4.21 -7.81 -14.84
CA GLU A 171 5.05 -9.00 -14.75
C GLU A 171 6.46 -8.76 -15.30
N LEU A 172 6.62 -7.80 -16.24
CA LEU A 172 7.91 -7.40 -16.81
C LEU A 172 9.00 -7.12 -15.75
N LYS A 173 8.62 -6.50 -14.63
CA LYS A 173 9.56 -6.12 -13.55
C LYS A 173 9.61 -7.13 -12.39
N ARG A 174 8.82 -8.21 -12.45
CA ARG A 174 8.71 -9.21 -11.37
C ARG A 174 9.68 -10.37 -11.55
N ARG A 175 10.16 -10.93 -10.44
CA ARG A 175 10.99 -12.15 -10.42
C ARG A 175 10.08 -13.38 -10.40
N GLY A 176 10.41 -14.43 -11.16
CA GLY A 176 9.68 -15.70 -11.17
C GLY A 176 8.48 -15.80 -12.11
N GLU A 177 8.11 -14.72 -12.81
CA GLU A 177 7.04 -14.76 -13.83
C GLU A 177 7.55 -15.37 -15.14
N LEU A 178 6.62 -15.96 -15.92
CA LEU A 178 6.87 -16.56 -17.23
C LEU A 178 7.61 -15.61 -18.17
N GLU A 179 8.75 -16.05 -18.71
CA GLU A 179 9.57 -15.24 -19.63
C GLU A 179 8.81 -14.82 -20.88
N LEU A 180 7.91 -15.67 -21.37
CA LEU A 180 7.03 -15.36 -22.51
C LEU A 180 6.18 -14.10 -22.24
N ILE A 181 5.58 -14.00 -21.05
CA ILE A 181 4.73 -12.85 -20.69
C ILE A 181 5.58 -11.58 -20.61
N LYS A 182 6.81 -11.68 -20.12
CA LYS A 182 7.75 -10.54 -20.07
C LYS A 182 8.15 -10.10 -21.47
N ALA A 183 8.46 -11.05 -22.36
CA ALA A 183 8.80 -10.76 -23.74
C ALA A 183 7.62 -10.10 -24.47
N PHE A 184 6.40 -10.64 -24.29
CA PHE A 184 5.17 -10.07 -24.83
C PHE A 184 4.92 -8.64 -24.34
N GLN A 185 4.95 -8.42 -23.01
CA GLN A 185 4.74 -7.09 -22.44
C GLN A 185 5.78 -6.07 -22.94
N SER A 186 7.03 -6.48 -23.09
CA SER A 186 8.09 -5.62 -23.65
C SER A 186 7.81 -5.17 -25.08
N GLN A 187 7.17 -6.02 -25.89
CA GLN A 187 6.86 -5.74 -27.29
C GLN A 187 5.57 -4.93 -27.45
N VAL A 188 4.54 -5.23 -26.66
CA VAL A 188 3.23 -4.59 -26.77
C VAL A 188 3.23 -3.15 -26.26
N PHE A 189 4.00 -2.85 -25.20
CA PHE A 189 3.99 -1.52 -24.58
C PHE A 189 4.35 -0.38 -25.56
N PRO A 190 5.43 -0.48 -26.37
CA PRO A 190 5.74 0.52 -27.38
C PRO A 190 4.65 0.72 -28.44
N CYS A 191 3.90 -0.33 -28.82
CA CYS A 191 2.84 -0.25 -29.83
C CYS A 191 1.67 0.66 -29.41
N PHE A 192 1.47 0.92 -28.11
CA PHE A 192 0.49 1.91 -27.64
C PHE A 192 0.82 3.35 -28.04
N LEU A 193 2.03 3.63 -28.53
CA LEU A 193 2.43 4.94 -29.03
C LEU A 193 2.15 5.12 -30.53
N GLU A 194 1.70 4.06 -31.21
CA GLU A 194 1.37 4.05 -32.63
C GLU A 194 -0.09 4.46 -32.87
N GLY A 195 -0.37 5.03 -34.05
CA GLY A 195 -1.68 5.53 -34.42
C GLY A 195 -1.92 6.99 -34.02
N LYS A 196 -2.86 7.63 -34.72
CA LYS A 196 -3.33 9.00 -34.41
C LYS A 196 -4.70 8.99 -33.73
N THR A 197 -5.45 7.91 -33.92
CA THR A 197 -6.76 7.70 -33.30
C THR A 197 -6.73 6.50 -32.35
N LEU A 198 -7.69 6.44 -31.43
CA LEU A 198 -7.79 5.33 -30.47
C LEU A 198 -7.99 3.98 -31.19
N ALA A 199 -8.76 3.97 -32.29
CA ALA A 199 -9.00 2.77 -33.08
C ALA A 199 -7.72 2.26 -33.77
N GLU A 200 -6.94 3.17 -34.37
CA GLU A 200 -5.65 2.83 -34.99
C GLU A 200 -4.64 2.30 -33.95
N CYS A 201 -4.59 2.91 -32.76
CA CYS A 201 -3.74 2.46 -31.66
C CYS A 201 -4.07 1.01 -31.26
N TYR A 202 -5.36 0.69 -31.04
CA TYR A 202 -5.77 -0.67 -30.70
C TYR A 202 -5.58 -1.66 -31.86
N ALA A 203 -5.70 -1.22 -33.11
CA ALA A 203 -5.40 -2.06 -34.26
C ALA A 203 -3.91 -2.44 -34.29
N ALA A 204 -2.99 -1.48 -34.12
CA ALA A 204 -1.55 -1.73 -34.07
C ALA A 204 -1.15 -2.65 -32.90
N VAL A 205 -1.75 -2.44 -31.73
CA VAL A 205 -1.58 -3.33 -30.57
C VAL A 205 -2.11 -4.73 -30.86
N GLY A 206 -3.26 -4.84 -31.54
CA GLY A 206 -3.85 -6.12 -31.95
C GLY A 206 -2.95 -6.89 -32.93
N ASP A 207 -2.37 -6.21 -33.91
CA ASP A 207 -1.41 -6.79 -34.86
C ASP A 207 -0.15 -7.31 -34.16
N CYS A 208 0.36 -6.56 -33.18
CA CYS A 208 1.47 -7.00 -32.33
C CYS A 208 1.10 -8.25 -31.51
N ALA A 209 -0.15 -8.33 -31.03
CA ALA A 209 -0.62 -9.45 -30.24
C ALA A 209 -0.84 -10.75 -31.05
N ASN A 210 -1.11 -10.63 -32.36
CA ASN A 210 -1.33 -11.76 -33.26
C ASN A 210 -0.04 -12.36 -33.85
N ARG A 211 1.12 -11.74 -33.58
CA ARG A 211 2.42 -12.15 -34.10
C ARG A 211 3.03 -13.31 -33.30
#